data_AF-A0A438X9W7-F1
#
_entry.id   AF-A0A438X9W7-F1
#
_cell.length_a   1.000
_cell.length_b   1.000
_cell.length_c   1.000
_cell.angle_alpha   90.00
_cell.angle_beta   90.00
_cell.angle_gamma   90.00
#
_symmetry.space_group_name_H-M   'P 1'
#
loop_
_entity.id
_entity.type
_entity.pdbx_description
1 polymer ?
#
loop_
_entity_poly.entity_id
_entity_poly.type
_entity_poly.pdbx_seq_one_letter_code
_entity_poly.pdbx_strand_id
1 'polypeptide(L)'
;YAELNRTPFDLLEHEAEIVAGYCTEYSGLKWGMFFLAEYAHLFAFSFVISIVFFGGFNAWGFIPGGIAILIKAGFFVFLSMWVRATYPHVRPDQLMDMCWKIMLPLALLNIVLTGIIILI
;
A
#
# COMPACT_ATOMS: atom_id res chain seq x y z
N TYR A 1 -1.33 -1.37 1.41
CA TYR A 1 -2.11 -1.11 0.16
C TYR A 1 -3.53 -0.68 0.44
N ALA A 2 -4.30 -1.37 1.31
CA ALA A 2 -5.63 -0.89 1.70
C ALA A 2 -5.60 0.53 2.31
N GLU A 3 -4.58 0.84 3.11
CA GLU A 3 -4.30 2.18 3.68
C GLU A 3 -3.98 3.29 2.67
N LEU A 4 -3.74 2.96 1.40
CA LEU A 4 -3.39 3.94 0.38
C LEU A 4 -4.61 4.64 -0.20
N ASN A 5 -5.83 4.21 0.18
CA ASN A 5 -7.11 4.75 -0.30
C ASN A 5 -7.16 4.90 -1.83
N ARG A 6 -6.47 3.99 -2.54
CA ARG A 6 -6.43 3.94 -4.00
C ARG A 6 -7.32 2.82 -4.49
N THR A 7 -7.93 3.03 -5.64
CA THR A 7 -8.62 2.00 -6.42
C THR A 7 -7.75 0.73 -6.52
N PRO A 8 -8.26 -0.46 -6.17
CA PRO A 8 -9.66 -0.83 -5.89
C PRO A 8 -10.21 -0.58 -4.47
N PHE A 9 -9.41 -0.07 -3.53
CA PHE A 9 -9.76 0.16 -2.11
C PHE A 9 -9.91 1.65 -1.76
N ASP A 10 -10.62 2.37 -2.60
CA ASP A 10 -10.95 3.77 -2.36
C ASP A 10 -12.27 3.87 -1.58
N LEU A 11 -12.20 3.74 -0.26
CA LEU A 11 -13.37 3.75 0.62
C LEU A 11 -13.78 5.15 1.09
N LEU A 12 -12.89 6.13 0.98
CA LEU A 12 -13.11 7.48 1.49
C LEU A 12 -13.55 8.45 0.38
N GLU A 13 -13.07 8.28 -0.85
CA GLU A 13 -13.39 9.16 -1.97
C GLU A 13 -14.44 8.56 -2.91
N HIS A 14 -14.78 7.28 -2.76
CA HIS A 14 -15.52 6.46 -3.72
C HIS A 14 -16.53 7.26 -4.56
N GLU A 15 -16.10 7.68 -5.77
CA GLU A 15 -16.90 8.55 -6.65
C GLU A 15 -18.24 7.91 -7.09
N ALA A 16 -18.36 6.58 -6.94
CA ALA A 16 -19.58 5.84 -7.22
C ALA A 16 -20.59 5.84 -6.07
N GLU A 17 -20.20 6.28 -4.87
CA GLU A 17 -21.08 6.51 -3.73
C GLU A 17 -21.63 7.94 -3.72
N ILE A 18 -22.73 8.16 -3.01
CA ILE A 18 -23.56 9.38 -3.10
C ILE A 18 -22.81 10.64 -2.62
N VAL A 19 -21.74 10.48 -1.84
CA VAL A 19 -20.90 11.57 -1.31
C VAL A 19 -19.43 11.19 -1.49
N ALA A 20 -18.69 11.97 -2.29
CA ALA A 20 -17.25 11.78 -2.54
C ALA A 20 -16.37 12.24 -1.35
N GLY A 21 -16.74 11.84 -0.13
CA GLY A 21 -16.05 12.13 1.13
C GLY A 21 -15.46 13.54 1.24
N TYR A 22 -14.14 13.62 1.44
CA TYR A 22 -13.42 14.87 1.64
C TYR A 22 -13.43 15.79 0.40
N CYS A 23 -13.68 15.26 -0.80
CA CYS A 23 -13.81 16.07 -2.01
C CYS A 23 -15.09 16.93 -2.02
N THR A 24 -16.12 16.57 -1.24
CA THR A 24 -17.37 17.34 -1.15
C THR A 24 -17.30 18.50 -0.16
N GLU A 25 -16.47 18.39 0.88
CA GLU A 25 -16.43 19.36 1.98
C GLU A 25 -15.31 20.40 1.83
N TYR A 26 -14.23 20.05 1.14
CA TYR A 26 -13.05 20.92 1.02
C TYR A 26 -12.88 21.49 -0.40
N SER A 27 -12.49 22.76 -0.48
CA SER A 27 -12.22 23.47 -1.74
C SER A 27 -10.85 24.13 -1.77
N GLY A 28 -10.37 24.46 -2.97
CA GLY A 28 -9.11 25.19 -3.20
C GLY A 28 -7.86 24.43 -2.74
N LEU A 29 -6.98 25.10 -1.99
CA LEU A 29 -5.70 24.52 -1.55
C LEU A 29 -5.89 23.37 -0.54
N LYS A 30 -6.93 23.44 0.31
CA LYS A 30 -7.20 22.39 1.32
C LYS A 30 -7.51 21.06 0.65
N TRP A 31 -8.30 21.09 -0.42
CA TRP A 31 -8.55 19.95 -1.29
C TRP A 31 -7.24 19.39 -1.89
N GLY A 32 -6.39 20.26 -2.45
CA GLY A 32 -5.11 19.87 -3.03
C GLY A 32 -4.13 19.22 -2.03
N MET A 33 -4.17 19.61 -0.75
CA MET A 33 -3.35 18.99 0.29
C MET A 33 -3.72 17.53 0.56
N PHE A 34 -4.99 17.13 0.39
CA PHE A 34 -5.39 15.73 0.54
C PHE A 34 -4.77 14.85 -0.55
N PHE A 35 -4.82 15.26 -1.82
CA PHE A 35 -4.17 14.52 -2.91
C PHE A 35 -2.66 14.47 -2.73
N LEU A 36 -2.04 15.59 -2.35
CA LEU A 36 -0.60 15.61 -2.08
C LEU A 36 -0.22 14.61 -0.97
N ALA A 37 -1.01 14.56 0.11
CA ALA A 37 -0.79 13.64 1.21
C ALA A 37 -0.97 12.17 0.77
N GLU A 38 -2.00 11.87 -0.02
CA GLU A 38 -2.25 10.53 -0.56
C GLU A 38 -1.10 10.05 -1.47
N TYR A 39 -0.59 10.92 -2.36
CA TYR A 39 0.57 10.61 -3.19
C TYR A 39 1.86 10.50 -2.37
N ALA A 40 2.06 11.36 -1.36
CA ALA A 40 3.21 11.25 -0.45
C ALA A 40 3.18 9.92 0.31
N HIS A 41 1.99 9.48 0.75
CA HIS A 41 1.79 8.19 1.41
C HIS A 41 2.15 7.01 0.49
N LEU A 42 1.83 7.10 -0.81
CA LEU A 42 2.23 6.10 -1.82
C LEU A 42 3.75 5.91 -1.90
N PHE A 43 4.49 7.01 -1.95
CA PHE A 43 5.94 6.95 -1.95
C PHE A 43 6.47 6.40 -0.63
N ALA A 44 5.99 6.91 0.51
CA ALA A 44 6.40 6.46 1.83
C ALA A 44 6.21 4.94 2.01
N PHE A 45 5.02 4.42 1.67
CA PHE A 45 4.71 3.00 1.77
C PHE A 45 5.62 2.14 0.88
N SER A 46 5.87 2.58 -0.36
CA SER A 46 6.77 1.89 -1.29
C SER A 46 8.20 1.82 -0.77
N PHE A 47 8.69 2.88 -0.11
CA PHE A 47 9.99 2.87 0.55
C PHE A 47 10.02 1.94 1.76
N VAL A 48 8.99 1.94 2.61
CA VAL A 48 8.91 1.06 3.79
C VAL A 48 8.96 -0.41 3.38
N ILE A 49 8.18 -0.83 2.38
CA ILE A 49 8.22 -2.22 1.89
C ILE A 49 9.61 -2.57 1.36
N SER A 50 10.19 -1.68 0.54
CA SER A 50 11.50 -1.91 -0.05
C SER A 50 12.59 -2.06 1.01
N ILE A 51 12.51 -1.33 2.12
CA ILE A 51 13.49 -1.37 3.21
C ILE A 51 13.32 -2.64 4.03
N VAL A 52 12.09 -2.91 4.49
CA VAL A 52 11.82 -3.97 5.47
C VAL A 52 11.88 -5.37 4.84
N PHE A 53 11.30 -5.54 3.65
CA PHE A 53 11.13 -6.88 3.06
C PHE A 53 12.14 -7.20 1.95
N PHE A 54 12.64 -6.19 1.21
CA PHE A 54 13.49 -6.39 0.03
C PHE A 54 14.98 -6.05 0.26
N GLY A 55 15.41 -6.06 1.52
CA GLY A 55 16.83 -5.89 1.89
C GLY A 55 17.37 -4.47 1.71
N GLY A 56 16.49 -3.46 1.67
CA GLY A 56 16.83 -2.03 1.68
C GLY A 56 17.94 -1.62 0.70
N PHE A 57 18.96 -0.97 1.25
CA PHE A 57 20.10 -0.38 0.54
C PHE A 57 21.17 -1.39 0.09
N ASN A 58 20.93 -2.70 0.23
CA ASN A 58 21.94 -3.68 -0.15
C ASN A 58 22.29 -3.52 -1.64
N ALA A 59 23.57 -3.26 -1.91
CA ALA A 59 24.10 -3.09 -3.25
C ALA A 59 24.11 -4.45 -3.93
N TRP A 60 23.35 -4.60 -5.01
CA TRP A 60 23.52 -5.71 -5.92
C TRP A 60 24.80 -5.49 -6.71
N GLY A 61 25.96 -5.73 -6.07
CA GLY A 61 27.33 -5.67 -6.61
C GLY A 61 27.66 -4.43 -7.46
N PHE A 62 27.07 -4.38 -8.64
CA PHE A 62 27.15 -3.35 -9.67
C PHE A 62 26.33 -2.06 -9.40
N ILE A 63 25.21 -2.13 -8.67
CA ILE A 63 24.34 -0.96 -8.43
C ILE A 63 24.64 -0.33 -7.06
N PRO A 64 25.00 0.96 -6.99
CA PRO A 64 25.12 1.68 -5.74
C PRO A 64 23.84 1.55 -4.89
N GLY A 65 23.98 1.30 -3.60
CA GLY A 65 22.83 1.01 -2.71
C GLY A 65 21.71 2.07 -2.76
N GLY A 66 22.06 3.33 -3.00
CA GLY A 66 21.10 4.43 -3.18
C GLY A 66 20.27 4.35 -4.47
N ILE A 67 20.82 3.80 -5.55
CA ILE A 67 20.07 3.60 -6.80
C ILE A 67 19.22 2.33 -6.69
N ALA A 68 19.73 1.30 -6.01
CA ALA A 68 19.00 0.06 -5.80
C ALA A 68 17.68 0.27 -5.03
N ILE A 69 17.67 1.13 -4.00
CA ILE A 69 16.44 1.44 -3.27
C ILE A 69 15.44 2.24 -4.12
N LEU A 70 15.90 3.17 -4.96
CA LEU A 70 15.03 3.93 -5.85
C LEU A 70 14.39 3.03 -6.92
N ILE A 71 15.13 2.06 -7.45
CA ILE A 71 14.59 1.08 -8.40
C ILE A 71 13.54 0.20 -7.73
N LYS A 72 13.81 -0.31 -6.54
CA LYS A 72 12.85 -1.15 -5.78
C LYS A 72 11.60 -0.36 -5.39
N ALA A 73 11.76 0.85 -4.85
CA ALA A 73 10.63 1.72 -4.50
C ALA A 73 9.84 2.11 -5.76
N GLY A 74 10.51 2.44 -6.86
CA GLY A 74 9.88 2.71 -8.16
C GLY A 74 9.11 1.52 -8.71
N PHE A 75 9.60 0.30 -8.51
CA PHE A 75 8.88 -0.92 -8.86
C PHE A 75 7.60 -1.10 -8.05
N PHE A 76 7.60 -0.79 -6.74
CA PHE A 76 6.37 -0.82 -5.92
C PHE A 76 5.38 0.30 -6.29
N VAL A 77 5.87 1.49 -6.65
CA VAL A 77 5.02 2.55 -7.21
C VAL A 77 4.42 2.09 -8.55
N PHE A 78 5.20 1.44 -9.41
CA PHE A 78 4.69 0.88 -10.65
C PHE A 78 3.63 -0.21 -10.40
N LEU A 79 3.88 -1.16 -9.50
CA LEU A 79 2.92 -2.18 -9.13
C LEU A 79 1.62 -1.57 -8.59
N SER A 80 1.71 -0.54 -7.75
CA SER A 80 0.53 0.10 -7.19
C SER A 80 -0.32 0.81 -8.24
N MET A 81 0.31 1.44 -9.23
CA MET A 81 -0.36 2.01 -10.41
C MET A 81 -0.96 0.93 -11.31
N TRP A 82 -0.27 -0.20 -11.48
CA TRP A 82 -0.76 -1.31 -12.30
C TRP A 82 -1.99 -1.97 -11.65
N VAL A 83 -1.99 -2.16 -10.34
CA VAL A 83 -3.16 -2.66 -9.60
C VAL A 83 -4.37 -1.74 -9.79
N ARG A 84 -4.16 -0.43 -9.69
CA ARG A 84 -5.18 0.58 -9.98
C ARG A 84 -5.76 0.47 -11.39
N ALA A 85 -4.94 0.17 -12.39
CA ALA A 85 -5.39 0.03 -13.78
C ALA A 85 -6.13 -1.30 -14.05
N THR A 86 -5.85 -2.36 -13.28
CA THR A 86 -6.28 -3.72 -13.60
C THR A 86 -7.52 -4.15 -12.82
N TYR A 87 -7.66 -3.73 -11.56
CA TYR A 87 -8.69 -4.25 -10.68
C TYR A 87 -9.91 -3.32 -10.57
N PRO A 88 -11.14 -3.88 -10.64
CA PRO A 88 -12.35 -3.13 -10.37
C PRO A 88 -12.49 -2.84 -8.88
N HIS A 89 -13.31 -1.85 -8.54
CA HIS A 89 -13.63 -1.47 -7.16
C HIS A 89 -14.17 -2.67 -6.36
N VAL A 90 -13.67 -2.82 -5.12
CA VAL A 90 -14.08 -3.88 -4.21
C VAL A 90 -14.94 -3.29 -3.10
N ARG A 91 -16.02 -3.97 -2.75
CA ARG A 91 -16.92 -3.53 -1.69
C ARG A 91 -16.23 -3.60 -0.31
N PRO A 92 -16.41 -2.60 0.58
CA PRO A 92 -15.80 -2.61 1.92
C PRO A 92 -16.06 -3.88 2.73
N ASP A 93 -17.26 -4.46 2.61
CA ASP A 93 -17.62 -5.70 3.30
C ASP A 93 -16.73 -6.88 2.88
N GLN A 94 -16.41 -6.99 1.59
CA GLN A 94 -15.55 -8.05 1.05
C GLN A 94 -14.09 -7.86 1.47
N LEU A 95 -13.63 -6.60 1.54
CA LEU A 95 -12.31 -6.27 2.06
C LEU A 95 -12.19 -6.63 3.54
N MET A 96 -13.22 -6.32 4.35
CA MET A 96 -13.22 -6.65 5.77
C MET A 96 -13.17 -8.17 5.99
N ASP A 97 -13.95 -8.91 5.20
CA ASP A 97 -13.93 -10.38 5.23
C ASP A 97 -12.55 -10.95 4.86
N MET A 98 -11.90 -10.42 3.83
CA MET A 98 -10.54 -10.83 3.46
C MET A 98 -9.52 -10.55 4.58
N CYS A 99 -9.56 -9.34 5.15
CA CYS A 99 -8.66 -8.94 6.23
C CYS A 99 -8.79 -9.85 7.45
N TRP A 100 -10.02 -10.11 7.90
CA TRP A 100 -10.28 -10.85 9.14
C TRP A 100 -10.19 -12.37 8.97
N LYS A 101 -10.75 -12.92 7.89
CA LYS A 101 -10.83 -14.38 7.71
C LYS A 101 -9.57 -14.98 7.11
N ILE A 102 -8.79 -14.20 6.36
CA ILE A 102 -7.64 -14.71 5.61
C ILE A 102 -6.34 -14.07 6.07
N MET A 103 -6.21 -12.74 6.02
CA MET A 103 -4.92 -12.09 6.23
C MET A 103 -4.44 -12.18 7.70
N LEU A 104 -5.32 -11.90 8.65
CA LEU A 104 -5.01 -11.93 10.08
C LEU A 104 -4.59 -13.34 10.56
N PRO A 105 -5.35 -14.41 10.30
CA PRO A 105 -4.93 -15.75 10.72
C PRO A 105 -3.64 -16.21 10.01
N LEU A 106 -3.44 -15.83 8.74
CA LEU A 106 -2.19 -16.16 8.03
C LEU A 106 -0.97 -15.46 8.64
N ALA A 107 -1.10 -14.20 9.06
CA ALA A 107 -0.04 -13.46 9.74
C ALA A 107 0.31 -14.09 11.10
N LEU A 108 -0.69 -14.45 11.90
CA LEU A 108 -0.48 -15.14 13.17
C LEU A 108 0.20 -16.49 12.99
N LEU A 109 -0.23 -17.26 11.98
CA LEU A 109 0.38 -18.54 11.65
C LEU A 109 1.86 -18.39 11.28
N ASN A 110 2.21 -17.38 10.48
CA ASN A 110 3.61 -17.11 10.11
C ASN A 110 4.48 -16.76 11.34
N ILE A 111 3.94 -15.99 12.29
CA ILE A 111 4.66 -15.65 13.54
C ILE A 111 4.91 -16.91 14.39
N VAL A 112 3.89 -17.78 14.53
CA VAL A 112 4.03 -19.03 15.29
C VAL A 112 5.04 -19.96 14.61
N LEU A 113 4.97 -20.12 13.29
CA LEU A 113 5.91 -20.96 12.54
C LEU A 113 7.35 -20.46 12.64
N THR A 114 7.59 -19.17 12.44
CA THR A 114 8.93 -18.60 12.58
C THR A 114 9.46 -18.73 14.01
N GLY A 115 8.61 -18.58 15.02
CA GLY A 115 8.95 -18.84 16.42
C GLY A 115 9.37 -20.29 16.69
N ILE A 116 8.67 -21.27 16.12
CA ILE A 116 9.03 -22.69 16.24
C ILE A 116 10.34 -22.99 15.52
N ILE A 117 10.52 -22.49 14.30
CA ILE A 117 11.72 -22.74 13.48
C ILE A 117 12.98 -22.20 14.15
N ILE A 118 12.91 -21.05 14.84
CA ILE A 118 14.06 -20.47 15.54
C ILE A 118 14.42 -21.26 16.81
N LEU A 119 13.45 -21.94 17.43
CA LEU A 119 13.65 -22.69 18.67
C LEU A 119 14.28 -24.07 18.45
N ILE A 120 14.09 -24.65 17.25
CA ILE A 120 14.73 -25.90 16.79
C ILE A 120 16.17 -25.60 16.36
#